data_AF-A0A2E5USF4-F1
#
_entry.id   AF-A0A2E5USF4-F1
#
_cell.length_a   1.000
_cell.length_b   1.000
_cell.length_c   1.000
_cell.angle_alpha   90.00
_cell.angle_beta   90.00
_cell.angle_gamma   90.00
#
_symmetry.space_group_name_H-M   'P 1'
#
loop_
_entity.id
_entity.type
_entity.pdbx_description
1 polymer ?
#
loop_
_entity_poly.entity_id
_entity_poly.type
_entity_poly.pdbx_seq_one_letter_code
_entity_poly.pdbx_strand_id
1 'polypeptide(L)'
;YGLLDGNETLTQNYENGSYISIYLAPYNYHRVHAPIKGDLKLANMVPGEMYRVDQNALSNIENLYIKNQRLITEFNGSLSDCIMIMVAARNVASMTHKEINQNYEKGDEIGRFNLGSTVVVLLPNDVQAEWDHHVSIEKDVKMGEKIAQLSKIK
;
A
#
# COMPACT_ATOMS: atom_id res chain seq x y z
N TYR A 1 -0.45 -2.18 14.79
CA TYR A 1 -1.75 -1.81 15.37
C TYR A 1 -2.38 -0.57 14.71
N GLY A 2 -1.86 0.65 14.93
CA GLY A 2 -2.54 1.87 14.47
C GLY A 2 -2.67 2.04 12.93
N LEU A 3 -1.68 1.59 12.15
CA LEU A 3 -1.74 1.68 10.68
C LEU A 3 -2.92 0.87 10.10
N LEU A 4 -3.27 -0.23 10.75
CA LEU A 4 -4.39 -1.11 10.40
C LEU A 4 -5.65 -0.80 11.20
N ASP A 5 -5.75 0.43 11.72
CA ASP A 5 -6.94 0.94 12.42
C ASP A 5 -7.35 0.11 13.65
N GLY A 6 -6.35 -0.46 14.34
CA GLY A 6 -6.58 -1.30 15.51
C GLY A 6 -7.15 -2.68 15.21
N ASN A 7 -7.18 -3.12 13.94
CA ASN A 7 -7.59 -4.47 13.60
C ASN A 7 -6.56 -5.49 14.12
N GLU A 8 -6.92 -6.20 15.19
CA GLU A 8 -6.05 -7.17 15.87
C GLU A 8 -5.70 -8.35 14.97
N THR A 9 -6.68 -8.92 14.27
CA THR A 9 -6.47 -10.08 13.38
C THR A 9 -5.51 -9.74 12.23
N LEU A 10 -5.74 -8.63 11.53
CA LEU A 10 -4.82 -8.18 10.48
C LEU A 10 -3.45 -7.81 11.06
N THR A 11 -3.40 -7.20 12.25
CA THR A 11 -2.11 -6.89 12.87
C THR A 11 -1.31 -8.17 13.16
N GLN A 12 -1.93 -9.21 13.69
CA GLN A 12 -1.29 -10.50 13.96
C GLN A 12 -0.82 -11.20 12.66
N ASN A 13 -1.67 -11.23 11.63
CA ASN A 13 -1.34 -11.90 10.36
C ASN A 13 -0.14 -11.27 9.63
N TYR A 14 0.07 -9.96 9.82
CA TYR A 14 1.13 -9.21 9.15
C TYR A 14 2.31 -8.86 10.08
N GLU A 15 2.28 -9.35 11.33
CA GLU A 15 3.37 -9.19 12.28
C GLU A 15 4.62 -9.95 11.80
N ASN A 16 5.79 -9.34 11.92
CA ASN A 16 7.07 -9.85 11.40
C ASN A 16 7.08 -10.11 9.88
N GLY A 17 6.11 -9.55 9.16
CA GLY A 17 6.06 -9.59 7.70
C GLY A 17 7.03 -8.62 7.02
N SER A 18 6.89 -8.49 5.71
CA SER A 18 7.67 -7.55 4.89
C SER A 18 6.81 -6.39 4.42
N TYR A 19 7.41 -5.23 4.15
CA TYR A 19 6.68 -4.10 3.59
C TYR A 19 7.52 -3.26 2.63
N ILE A 20 6.83 -2.50 1.78
CA ILE A 20 7.41 -1.41 0.99
C ILE A 20 6.50 -0.18 1.08
N SER A 21 7.12 1.00 1.15
CA SER A 21 6.45 2.30 1.14
C SER A 21 6.94 3.09 -0.07
N ILE A 22 6.03 3.47 -0.96
CA ILE A 22 6.33 4.19 -2.20
C ILE A 22 5.69 5.58 -2.13
N TYR A 23 6.54 6.60 -2.06
CA TYR A 23 6.11 8.00 -2.12
C TYR A 23 5.88 8.42 -3.58
N LEU A 24 4.77 9.10 -3.83
CA LEU A 24 4.38 9.67 -5.11
C LEU A 24 4.40 11.20 -4.98
N ALA A 25 5.49 11.81 -5.44
CA ALA A 25 5.60 13.27 -5.50
C ALA A 25 4.61 13.84 -6.53
N PRO A 26 4.22 15.13 -6.44
CA PRO A 26 3.17 15.73 -7.30
C PRO A 26 3.37 15.58 -8.82
N TYR A 27 4.59 15.37 -9.29
CA TYR A 27 4.92 15.18 -10.71
C TYR A 27 4.99 13.71 -11.15
N ASN A 28 4.79 12.74 -10.24
CA ASN A 28 4.81 11.32 -10.57
C ASN A 28 3.48 10.84 -11.18
N TYR A 29 3.46 9.57 -11.58
CA TYR A 29 2.26 8.87 -12.00
C TYR A 29 1.40 8.49 -10.77
N HIS A 30 0.19 9.03 -10.67
CA HIS A 30 -0.67 8.91 -9.47
C HIS A 30 -1.80 7.89 -9.61
N ARG A 31 -1.74 6.95 -10.56
CA ARG A 31 -2.68 5.82 -10.60
C ARG A 31 -2.06 4.65 -9.84
N VAL A 32 -2.87 4.00 -9.03
CA VAL A 32 -2.47 2.88 -8.18
C VAL A 32 -3.07 1.60 -8.76
N HIS A 33 -2.26 0.56 -8.77
CA HIS A 33 -2.56 -0.69 -9.43
C HIS A 33 -2.49 -1.86 -8.45
N ALA A 34 -3.26 -2.91 -8.70
CA ALA A 34 -3.26 -4.14 -7.92
C ALA A 34 -1.84 -4.73 -7.84
N PRO A 35 -1.27 -4.91 -6.64
CA PRO A 35 0.13 -5.36 -6.49
C PRO A 35 0.30 -6.84 -6.85
N ILE A 36 -0.77 -7.62 -6.69
CA ILE A 36 -0.85 -9.05 -6.97
C ILE A 36 -2.15 -9.36 -7.71
N LYS A 37 -2.19 -10.54 -8.36
CA LYS A 37 -3.45 -11.13 -8.82
C LYS A 37 -4.20 -11.68 -7.61
N GLY A 38 -5.48 -11.37 -7.49
CA GLY A 38 -6.29 -11.83 -6.36
C GLY A 38 -7.65 -11.16 -6.26
N ASP A 39 -8.43 -11.61 -5.28
CA ASP A 39 -9.72 -10.99 -4.98
C ASP A 39 -9.56 -9.86 -3.97
N LEU A 40 -10.22 -8.72 -4.20
CA LEU A 40 -10.32 -7.67 -3.19
C LEU A 40 -11.34 -8.09 -2.12
N LYS A 41 -10.88 -8.40 -0.90
CA LYS A 41 -11.71 -8.85 0.24
C LYS A 41 -12.15 -7.71 1.15
N LEU A 42 -11.31 -6.70 1.30
CA LEU A 42 -11.58 -5.55 2.15
C LEU A 42 -11.22 -4.26 1.41
N ALA A 43 -12.03 -3.23 1.59
CA ALA A 43 -11.72 -1.85 1.25
C ALA A 43 -12.30 -0.93 2.34
N ASN A 44 -11.49 -0.58 3.33
CA ASN A 44 -11.91 0.23 4.47
C ASN A 44 -11.28 1.62 4.43
N MET A 45 -12.12 2.66 4.35
CA MET A 45 -11.68 4.04 4.49
C MET A 45 -11.53 4.37 5.98
N VAL A 46 -10.32 4.75 6.38
CA VAL A 46 -10.08 5.29 7.72
C VAL A 46 -9.99 6.81 7.62
N PRO A 47 -10.88 7.56 8.30
CA PRO A 47 -10.79 9.02 8.33
C PRO A 47 -9.54 9.47 9.08
N GLY A 48 -9.06 10.66 8.75
CA GLY A 48 -7.88 11.24 9.41
C GLY A 48 -7.54 12.59 8.82
N GLU A 49 -6.40 13.12 9.23
CA GLU A 49 -5.84 14.36 8.72
C GLU A 49 -5.36 14.20 7.27
N MET A 50 -4.97 15.31 6.64
CA MET A 50 -4.40 15.29 5.29
C MET A 50 -3.04 15.99 5.29
N TYR A 51 -2.14 15.60 6.21
CA TYR A 51 -0.78 16.11 6.21
C TYR A 51 -0.06 15.75 4.91
N ARG A 52 0.92 16.58 4.53
CA ARG A 52 1.84 16.22 3.44
C ARG A 52 2.60 14.95 3.84
N VAL A 53 2.98 14.15 2.84
CA VAL A 53 3.72 12.90 3.04
C VAL A 53 5.12 12.92 2.43
N ASP A 54 5.67 14.13 2.24
CA ASP A 54 7.06 14.30 1.84
C ASP A 54 8.04 13.93 2.98
N GLN A 55 9.32 13.79 2.62
CA GLN A 55 10.36 13.34 3.54
C GLN A 55 10.48 14.23 4.78
N ASN A 56 10.29 15.55 4.64
CA ASN A 56 10.30 16.46 5.77
C ASN A 56 9.14 16.18 6.73
N ALA A 57 7.93 15.95 6.23
CA ALA A 57 6.80 15.57 7.08
C ALA A 57 7.05 14.22 7.79
N LEU A 58 7.61 13.24 7.08
CA LEU A 58 7.96 11.93 7.65
C LEU A 58 8.96 12.02 8.81
N SER A 59 9.94 12.93 8.71
CA SER A 59 10.94 13.13 9.76
C SER A 59 10.42 13.92 10.97
N ASN A 60 9.37 14.73 10.81
CA ASN A 60 8.92 15.67 11.85
C ASN A 60 7.56 15.33 12.47
N ILE A 61 6.74 14.53 11.80
CA ILE A 61 5.41 14.16 12.27
C ILE A 61 5.40 12.69 12.66
N GLU A 62 5.45 12.43 13.97
CA GLU A 62 5.34 11.08 14.49
C GLU A 62 4.00 10.44 14.06
N ASN A 63 4.05 9.17 13.67
CA ASN A 63 2.87 8.40 13.26
C ASN A 63 2.10 9.04 12.08
N LEU A 64 2.80 9.72 11.16
CA LEU A 64 2.22 10.44 10.02
C LEU A 64 1.16 9.62 9.25
N TYR A 65 1.49 8.39 8.86
CA TYR A 65 0.56 7.54 8.10
C TYR A 65 -0.67 7.12 8.90
N ILE A 66 -0.55 7.00 10.22
CA ILE A 66 -1.66 6.65 11.12
C ILE A 66 -2.59 7.85 11.29
N LYS A 67 -2.02 9.05 11.38
CA LYS A 67 -2.77 10.31 11.51
C LYS A 67 -3.51 10.69 10.22
N ASN A 68 -2.96 10.33 9.07
CA ASN A 68 -3.58 10.66 7.79
C ASN A 68 -4.77 9.76 7.45
N GLN A 69 -5.74 10.34 6.72
CA GLN A 69 -6.77 9.59 6.03
C GLN A 69 -6.13 8.58 5.08
N ARG A 70 -6.64 7.35 5.09
CA ARG A 70 -6.10 6.26 4.28
C ARG A 70 -7.18 5.26 3.90
N LEU A 71 -7.00 4.60 2.77
CA LEU A 71 -7.79 3.44 2.38
C LEU A 71 -6.94 2.18 2.59
N ILE A 72 -7.43 1.27 3.41
CA ILE A 72 -6.84 -0.04 3.64
C ILE A 72 -7.56 -1.04 2.74
N THR A 73 -6.80 -1.76 1.92
CA THR A 73 -7.32 -2.83 1.07
C THR A 73 -6.64 -4.14 1.38
N GLU A 74 -7.40 -5.24 1.35
CA GLU A 74 -6.88 -6.60 1.53
C GLU A 74 -7.14 -7.38 0.24
N PHE A 75 -6.07 -7.91 -0.35
CA PHE A 75 -6.14 -8.79 -1.50
C PHE A 75 -5.85 -10.21 -1.07
N ASN A 76 -6.76 -11.13 -1.42
CA ASN A 76 -6.53 -12.55 -1.28
C ASN A 76 -5.82 -13.08 -2.52
N GLY A 77 -4.53 -13.41 -2.37
CA GLY A 77 -3.65 -13.83 -3.45
C GLY A 77 -3.52 -15.34 -3.54
N SER A 78 -3.14 -15.85 -4.72
CA SER A 78 -2.89 -17.29 -4.89
C SER A 78 -1.64 -17.80 -4.16
N LEU A 79 -0.62 -16.93 -4.02
CA LEU A 79 0.64 -17.26 -3.33
C LEU A 79 0.60 -16.90 -1.84
N SER A 80 0.16 -15.69 -1.55
CA SER A 80 -0.01 -15.11 -0.21
C SER A 80 -0.91 -13.88 -0.33
N ASP A 81 -1.55 -13.52 0.78
CA ASP A 81 -2.38 -12.32 0.88
C ASP A 81 -1.50 -11.07 0.95
N CYS A 82 -2.07 -9.91 0.65
CA CYS A 82 -1.39 -8.64 0.90
C CYS A 82 -2.36 -7.55 1.31
N ILE A 83 -1.87 -6.63 2.15
CA ILE A 83 -2.56 -5.38 2.43
C ILE A 83 -1.90 -4.29 1.59
N MET A 84 -2.71 -3.51 0.88
CA MET A 84 -2.27 -2.27 0.27
C MET A 84 -3.00 -1.10 0.91
N ILE A 85 -2.23 -0.09 1.32
CA ILE A 85 -2.71 1.10 2.02
C ILE A 85 -2.40 2.32 1.17
N MET A 86 -3.44 3.00 0.74
CA MET A 86 -3.36 4.28 0.04
C MET A 86 -3.45 5.40 1.09
N VAL A 87 -2.31 6.02 1.43
CA VAL A 87 -2.24 7.12 2.41
C VAL A 87 -2.40 8.44 1.66
N ALA A 88 -3.46 9.17 1.98
CA ALA A 88 -3.79 10.41 1.30
C ALA A 88 -2.99 11.59 1.88
N ALA A 89 -2.78 12.64 1.08
CA ALA A 89 -2.36 13.96 1.53
C ALA A 89 -3.33 15.04 1.01
N ARG A 90 -3.03 16.32 1.27
CA ARG A 90 -3.89 17.46 0.85
C ARG A 90 -4.35 17.31 -0.62
N ASN A 91 -5.66 17.45 -0.83
CA ASN A 91 -6.39 17.29 -2.11
C ASN A 91 -6.62 15.83 -2.52
N VAL A 92 -7.44 15.09 -1.77
CA VAL A 92 -7.68 13.66 -1.99
C VAL A 92 -8.50 13.38 -3.25
N ALA A 93 -8.15 12.26 -3.89
CA ALA A 93 -8.76 11.67 -5.07
C ALA A 93 -10.01 10.84 -4.83
N SER A 94 -10.72 10.58 -5.93
CA SER A 94 -11.64 9.45 -6.00
C SER A 94 -10.84 8.15 -5.87
N MET A 95 -10.94 7.50 -4.73
CA MET A 95 -10.61 6.08 -4.63
C MET A 95 -11.81 5.33 -5.18
N THR A 96 -11.76 5.00 -6.48
CA THR A 96 -12.84 4.26 -7.12
C THR A 96 -12.68 2.80 -6.73
N HIS A 97 -13.32 2.41 -5.62
CA HIS A 97 -13.48 1.01 -5.29
C HIS A 97 -14.31 0.40 -6.41
N LYS A 98 -13.74 -0.52 -7.21
CA LYS A 98 -14.61 -1.52 -7.83
C LYS A 98 -15.06 -2.49 -6.74
N GLU A 99 -16.17 -3.16 -6.98
CA GLU A 99 -16.90 -3.94 -5.97
C GLU A 99 -16.00 -4.93 -5.23
N ILE A 100 -16.21 -5.06 -3.92
CA ILE A 100 -15.63 -6.13 -3.11
C ILE A 100 -16.04 -7.47 -3.74
N ASN A 101 -15.13 -8.46 -3.73
CA ASN A 101 -15.24 -9.74 -4.44
C ASN A 101 -15.02 -9.68 -5.96
N GLN A 102 -14.51 -8.58 -6.50
CA GLN A 102 -13.96 -8.57 -7.84
C GLN A 102 -12.56 -9.20 -7.86
N ASN A 103 -12.33 -10.05 -8.86
CA ASN A 103 -11.01 -10.58 -9.17
C ASN A 103 -10.21 -9.54 -9.96
N TYR A 104 -8.98 -9.27 -9.51
CA TYR A 104 -8.03 -8.37 -10.16
C TYR A 104 -6.85 -9.17 -10.70
N GLU A 105 -6.43 -8.82 -11.91
CA GLU A 105 -5.11 -9.22 -12.41
C GLU A 105 -4.04 -8.28 -11.84
N LYS A 106 -2.81 -8.80 -11.73
CA LYS A 106 -1.67 -7.96 -11.32
C LYS A 106 -1.51 -6.81 -12.32
N GLY A 107 -1.48 -5.58 -11.81
CA GLY A 107 -1.35 -4.38 -12.64
C GLY A 107 -2.69 -3.74 -13.05
N ASP A 108 -3.84 -4.33 -12.70
CA ASP A 108 -5.13 -3.66 -12.90
C ASP A 108 -5.22 -2.37 -12.09
N GLU A 109 -5.79 -1.30 -12.65
CA GLU A 109 -6.00 -0.04 -11.91
C GLU A 109 -7.11 -0.22 -10.85
N ILE A 110 -6.80 0.21 -9.63
CA ILE A 110 -7.67 0.08 -8.45
C ILE A 110 -7.99 1.43 -7.79
N GLY A 111 -7.27 2.48 -8.16
CA GLY A 111 -7.47 3.79 -7.59
C GLY A 111 -6.51 4.80 -8.17
N ARG A 112 -6.66 6.05 -7.74
CA ARG A 112 -5.78 7.14 -8.11
C ARG A 112 -5.68 8.13 -6.96
N PHE A 113 -4.64 8.94 -7.00
CA PHE A 113 -4.45 10.15 -6.21
C PHE A 113 -4.52 11.38 -7.12
N ASN A 114 -4.87 12.55 -6.57
CA ASN A 114 -4.90 13.79 -7.32
C ASN A 114 -3.57 14.55 -7.17
N LEU A 115 -2.93 14.43 -5.99
CA LEU A 115 -1.65 15.07 -5.70
C LEU A 115 -0.97 14.35 -4.52
N GLY A 116 0.36 14.27 -4.54
CA GLY A 116 1.25 14.01 -3.40
C GLY A 116 0.77 12.92 -2.43
N SER A 117 1.20 11.69 -2.56
CA SER A 117 0.60 10.56 -1.83
C SER A 117 1.60 9.46 -1.53
N THR A 118 1.19 8.46 -0.73
CA THR A 118 2.02 7.29 -0.46
C THR A 118 1.19 6.02 -0.60
N VAL A 119 1.78 5.00 -1.22
CA VAL A 119 1.26 3.63 -1.20
C VAL A 119 2.16 2.78 -0.30
N VAL A 120 1.55 2.08 0.65
CA VAL A 120 2.24 1.08 1.47
C VAL A 120 1.70 -0.29 1.11
N VAL A 121 2.57 -1.26 0.87
CA VAL A 121 2.20 -2.66 0.70
C VAL A 121 2.78 -3.46 1.85
N LEU A 122 1.94 -4.24 2.53
CA LEU A 122 2.33 -5.17 3.58
C LEU A 122 2.14 -6.59 3.06
N LEU A 123 3.11 -7.45 3.38
CA LEU A 123 3.09 -8.89 3.13
C LEU A 123 3.17 -9.61 4.47
N PRO A 124 2.42 -10.69 4.67
CA PRO A 124 2.48 -11.49 5.89
C PRO A 124 3.82 -12.21 6.04
N ASN A 125 4.06 -12.82 7.19
CA ASN A 125 5.30 -13.54 7.48
C ASN A 125 5.36 -14.96 6.90
N ASP A 126 4.36 -15.41 6.15
CA ASP A 126 4.34 -16.71 5.49
C ASP A 126 4.96 -16.70 4.08
N VAL A 127 5.32 -15.50 3.60
CA VAL A 127 5.93 -15.25 2.31
C VAL A 127 7.23 -14.48 2.48
N GLN A 128 8.25 -14.91 1.75
CA GLN A 128 9.50 -14.18 1.63
C GLN A 128 9.41 -13.23 0.43
N ALA A 129 9.76 -11.96 0.66
CA ALA A 129 9.94 -10.97 -0.39
C ALA A 129 11.43 -10.79 -0.68
N GLU A 130 11.88 -11.30 -1.82
CA GLU A 130 13.21 -11.00 -2.36
C GLU A 130 13.13 -9.70 -3.17
N TRP A 131 13.52 -8.60 -2.53
CA TRP A 131 13.57 -7.28 -3.17
C TRP A 131 14.62 -7.23 -4.28
N ASP A 132 14.27 -6.63 -5.41
CA ASP A 132 15.21 -6.45 -6.52
C ASP A 132 16.32 -5.47 -6.12
N HIS A 133 17.55 -5.65 -6.61
CA HIS A 133 18.72 -4.89 -6.18
C HIS A 133 18.61 -3.37 -6.43
N HIS A 134 17.81 -2.95 -7.42
CA HIS A 134 17.58 -1.54 -7.71
C HIS A 134 16.54 -0.89 -6.78
N VAL A 135 15.77 -1.70 -6.06
CA VAL A 135 14.77 -1.22 -5.09
C VAL A 135 15.47 -1.01 -3.76
N SER A 136 15.77 0.26 -3.47
CA SER A 136 16.29 0.68 -2.18
C SER A 136 15.65 1.99 -1.74
N ILE A 137 15.92 2.39 -0.50
CA ILE A 137 15.51 3.68 0.04
C ILE A 137 15.96 4.81 -0.92
N GLU A 138 15.07 5.78 -1.14
CA GLU A 138 15.28 6.95 -2.00
C GLU A 138 15.53 6.64 -3.50
N LYS A 139 15.30 5.41 -3.95
CA LYS A 139 15.33 5.08 -5.38
C LYS A 139 13.95 5.18 -6.00
N ASP A 140 13.92 5.76 -7.20
CA ASP A 140 12.73 5.78 -8.03
C ASP A 140 12.41 4.38 -8.54
N VAL A 141 11.12 4.06 -8.58
CA VAL A 141 10.56 2.88 -9.24
C VAL A 141 9.54 3.31 -10.29
N LYS A 142 9.36 2.50 -11.33
CA LYS A 142 8.40 2.76 -12.41
C LYS A 142 7.21 1.80 -12.32
N MET A 143 6.05 2.27 -12.78
CA MET A 143 4.90 1.39 -12.98
C MET A 143 5.28 0.28 -13.97
N GLY A 144 4.98 -0.97 -13.60
CA GLY A 144 5.32 -2.16 -14.38
C GLY A 144 6.73 -2.72 -14.13
N GLU A 145 7.57 -2.01 -13.38
CA GLU A 145 8.88 -2.50 -12.97
C GLU A 145 8.76 -3.63 -11.93
N LYS A 146 9.69 -4.59 -11.98
CA LYS A 146 9.74 -5.67 -11.00
C LYS A 146 10.35 -5.13 -9.70
N ILE A 147 9.55 -5.07 -8.64
CA ILE A 147 10.01 -4.58 -7.33
C ILE A 147 10.52 -5.72 -6.43
N ALA A 148 9.88 -6.89 -6.50
CA ALA A 148 10.24 -8.05 -5.70
C ALA A 148 9.83 -9.35 -6.40
N GLN A 149 10.48 -10.45 -5.99
CA GLN A 149 10.01 -11.81 -6.20
C GLN A 149 9.46 -12.37 -4.89
N LEU A 150 8.29 -12.98 -4.94
CA LEU A 150 7.67 -13.62 -3.78
C LEU A 150 7.86 -15.14 -3.84
N SER A 151 8.11 -15.76 -2.70
CA SER A 151 8.19 -17.22 -2.53
C SER A 151 7.68 -17.63 -1.15
N LYS A 152 7.07 -18.83 -1.03
CA LYS A 152 6.66 -19.36 0.28
C LYS A 152 7.87 -19.60 1.17
N ILE A 153 7.74 -19.31 2.46
CA ILE A 153 8.72 -19.73 3.45
C ILE A 153 8.55 -21.24 3.67
N LYS A 154 9.67 -21.97 3.70
CA LYS A 154 9.69 -23.42 3.96
C LYS A 154 9.60 -23.73 5.44
#